data_AF-A0A182MB20-F1
#
_entry.id   AF-A0A182MB20-F1
#
_cell.length_a   1.000
_cell.length_b   1.000
_cell.length_c   1.000
_cell.angle_alpha   90.00
_cell.angle_beta   90.00
_cell.angle_gamma   90.00
#
_symmetry.space_group_name_H-M   'P 1'
#
loop_
_entity.id
_entity.type
_entity.pdbx_description
1 polymer ?
#
loop_
_entity_poly.entity_id
_entity_poly.type
_entity_poly.pdbx_seq_one_letter_code
_entity_poly.pdbx_strand_id
1 'polypeptide(L)'
;MAMFDLDRLITDLFKTTVLPGIAIGLWLTDLIGKLTCTVALILFAIVFVILPIIFKFSVTIQKHILFLTFITYPPNLDLKRPEKSGLYATRNFYINYRDQEEEIDVNIAVWHVLPNDLVRRYAKELHVDEVSKFV
;
A
#
# COMPACT_ATOMS: atom_id res chain seq x y z
N MET A 1 56.77 6.00 29.66
CA MET A 1 56.20 4.64 29.52
C MET A 1 55.26 4.32 30.67
N ALA A 2 55.68 4.42 31.93
CA ALA A 2 54.84 4.13 33.11
C ALA A 2 53.52 4.95 33.26
N MET A 3 53.48 6.20 32.76
CA MET A 3 52.28 7.05 32.85
C MET A 3 51.12 6.53 31.98
N PHE A 4 51.41 5.92 30.83
CA PHE A 4 50.40 5.38 29.90
C PHE A 4 49.76 4.10 30.44
N ASP A 5 50.53 3.30 31.19
CA ASP A 5 50.04 2.06 31.79
C ASP A 5 49.12 2.34 32.98
N LEU A 6 49.39 3.38 33.77
CA LEU A 6 48.59 3.72 34.94
C LEU A 6 47.21 4.28 34.55
N ASP A 7 47.13 5.17 33.56
CA ASP A 7 45.85 5.71 33.08
C ASP A 7 44.95 4.63 32.49
N ARG A 8 45.56 3.66 31.78
CA ARG A 8 44.85 2.50 31.25
C ARG A 8 44.34 1.60 32.37
N LEU A 9 45.17 1.33 33.38
CA LEU A 9 44.78 0.55 34.56
C LEU A 9 43.65 1.22 35.34
N ILE A 10 43.72 2.53 35.54
CA ILE A 10 42.69 3.31 36.24
C ILE A 10 41.38 3.27 35.45
N THR A 11 41.44 3.48 34.13
CA THR A 11 40.26 3.47 33.27
C THR A 11 39.63 2.09 33.18
N ASP A 12 40.44 1.03 33.12
CA ASP A 12 39.96 -0.35 33.08
C ASP A 12 39.36 -0.75 34.43
N LEU A 13 39.99 -0.45 35.56
CA LEU A 13 39.45 -0.71 36.89
C LEU A 13 38.13 0.06 37.14
N PHE A 14 38.09 1.33 36.70
CA PHE A 14 36.90 2.16 36.80
C PHE A 14 35.78 1.60 35.93
N LYS A 15 36.04 1.24 34.68
CA LYS A 15 35.02 0.59 33.82
C LYS A 15 34.55 -0.73 34.40
N THR A 16 35.47 -1.58 34.86
CA THR A 16 35.15 -2.90 35.43
C THR A 16 34.37 -2.82 36.74
N THR A 17 34.45 -1.72 37.49
CA THR A 17 33.74 -1.56 38.78
C THR A 17 32.46 -0.72 38.64
N VAL A 18 32.51 0.36 37.86
CA VAL A 18 31.43 1.34 37.75
C VAL A 18 30.31 0.87 36.83
N LEU A 19 30.62 0.21 35.71
CA LEU A 19 29.58 -0.36 34.83
C LEU A 19 28.70 -1.40 35.54
N PRO A 20 29.25 -2.41 36.24
CA PRO A 20 28.42 -3.34 36.99
C PRO A 20 27.75 -2.68 38.20
N GLY A 21 28.40 -1.72 38.86
CA GLY A 21 27.77 -0.95 39.95
C GLY A 21 26.53 -0.17 39.49
N ILE A 22 26.60 0.49 38.34
CA ILE A 22 25.45 1.17 37.72
C ILE A 22 24.38 0.14 37.31
N ALA A 23 24.77 -0.98 36.70
CA ALA A 23 23.82 -2.02 36.30
C ALA A 23 23.07 -2.63 37.51
N ILE A 24 23.78 -2.90 38.61
CA ILE A 24 23.21 -3.40 39.87
C ILE A 24 22.32 -2.32 40.51
N GLY A 25 22.72 -1.04 40.50
CA GLY A 25 21.89 0.06 40.98
C GLY A 25 20.60 0.26 40.18
N LEU A 26 20.68 0.15 38.85
CA LEU A 26 19.53 0.19 37.94
C LEU A 26 18.59 -1.02 38.13
N TRP A 27 19.14 -2.17 38.51
CA TRP A 27 18.38 -3.37 38.83
C TRP A 27 17.70 -3.25 40.21
N LEU A 28 18.40 -2.80 41.24
CA LEU A 28 17.87 -2.59 42.60
C LEU A 28 16.79 -1.51 42.68
N THR A 29 16.83 -0.52 41.80
CA THR A 29 15.82 0.56 41.73
C THR A 29 14.58 0.16 40.92
N ASP A 30 14.53 -1.08 40.41
CA ASP A 30 13.50 -1.61 39.48
C ASP A 30 13.27 -0.70 38.26
N LEU A 31 14.25 0.16 37.92
CA LEU A 31 14.10 1.14 36.85
C LEU A 31 13.93 0.45 35.50
N ILE A 32 14.66 -0.65 35.30
CA ILE A 32 14.59 -1.49 34.12
C ILE A 32 13.18 -2.10 34.01
N GLY A 33 12.64 -2.65 35.10
CA GLY A 33 11.29 -3.23 35.12
C GLY A 33 10.19 -2.20 34.86
N LYS A 34 10.27 -1.03 35.49
CA LYS A 34 9.32 0.06 35.30
C LYS A 34 9.35 0.60 33.87
N LEU A 35 10.53 0.75 33.29
CA LEU A 35 10.69 1.22 31.91
C LEU A 35 10.12 0.19 30.92
N THR A 36 10.48 -1.08 31.07
CA THR A 36 9.97 -2.16 30.22
C THR A 36 8.45 -2.27 30.30
N CYS A 37 7.87 -2.20 31.50
CA CYS A 37 6.42 -2.23 31.69
C CYS A 37 5.73 -1.02 31.04
N THR A 38 6.31 0.18 31.19
CA THR A 38 5.77 1.41 30.57
C THR A 38 5.81 1.31 29.04
N VAL A 39 6.93 0.87 28.46
CA VAL A 39 7.04 0.69 27.00
C VAL A 39 6.05 -0.37 26.51
N ALA A 40 5.90 -1.48 27.23
CA ALA A 40 4.93 -2.53 26.89
C ALA A 40 3.49 -2.01 26.91
N LEU A 41 3.11 -1.23 27.92
CA LEU A 41 1.78 -0.62 28.02
C LEU A 41 1.53 0.41 26.91
N ILE A 42 2.54 1.21 26.56
CA ILE A 42 2.45 2.16 25.43
C ILE A 42 2.26 1.41 24.12
N LEU A 43 3.05 0.37 23.85
CA LEU A 43 2.91 -0.46 22.66
C LEU A 43 1.53 -1.11 22.60
N PHE A 44 1.05 -1.65 23.72
CA PHE A 44 -0.28 -2.20 23.82
C PHE A 44 -1.36 -1.15 23.49
N ALA A 45 -1.27 0.06 24.06
CA ALA A 45 -2.20 1.14 23.75
C ALA A 45 -2.14 1.55 22.27
N ILE A 46 -0.96 1.59 21.66
CA ILE A 46 -0.82 1.90 20.23
C ILE A 46 -1.53 0.85 19.38
N VAL A 47 -1.29 -0.44 19.65
CA VAL A 47 -1.85 -1.54 18.85
C VAL A 47 -3.34 -1.71 19.08
N PHE A 48 -3.83 -1.59 20.31
CA PHE A 48 -5.22 -1.90 20.65
C PHE A 48 -6.13 -0.68 20.71
N VAL A 49 -5.59 0.54 20.77
CA VAL A 49 -6.39 1.78 20.82
C VAL A 49 -6.14 2.60 19.57
N ILE A 50 -4.89 2.96 19.28
CA ILE A 50 -4.57 3.87 18.17
C ILE A 50 -4.83 3.22 16.81
N LEU A 51 -4.37 1.98 16.61
CA LEU A 51 -4.56 1.26 15.35
C LEU A 51 -6.05 1.09 14.97
N PRO A 52 -6.96 0.63 15.85
CA PRO A 52 -8.38 0.55 15.50
C PRO A 52 -9.04 1.92 15.30
N ILE A 53 -8.56 2.97 15.98
CA ILE A 53 -9.01 4.35 15.73
C ILE A 53 -8.62 4.78 14.31
N ILE A 54 -7.35 4.61 13.92
CA ILE A 54 -6.88 4.92 12.56
C ILE A 54 -7.67 4.13 11.52
N PHE A 55 -7.88 2.85 11.77
CA PHE A 55 -8.68 1.99 10.89
C PHE A 55 -10.12 2.50 10.77
N LYS A 56 -10.77 2.88 11.88
CA LYS A 56 -12.14 3.39 11.89
C LYS A 56 -12.29 4.72 11.15
N PHE A 57 -11.37 5.66 11.36
CA PHE A 57 -11.48 7.00 10.76
C PHE A 57 -10.95 7.08 9.33
N SER A 58 -10.05 6.17 8.93
CA SER A 58 -9.53 6.13 7.55
C SER A 58 -10.41 5.29 6.64
N VAL A 59 -11.45 5.92 6.08
CA VAL A 59 -12.28 5.33 5.02
C VAL A 59 -11.43 4.94 3.81
N THR A 60 -10.33 5.68 3.56
CA THR A 60 -9.36 5.35 2.52
C THR A 60 -8.71 4.00 2.75
N ILE A 61 -8.19 3.71 3.95
CA ILE A 61 -7.56 2.40 4.24
C ILE A 61 -8.58 1.27 4.14
N GLN A 62 -9.80 1.48 4.66
CA GLN A 62 -10.89 0.51 4.53
C GLN A 62 -11.21 0.19 3.06
N LYS A 63 -11.31 1.22 2.21
CA LYS A 63 -11.56 1.08 0.77
C LYS A 63 -10.43 0.33 0.07
N HIS A 64 -9.18 0.63 0.39
CA HIS A 64 -8.04 -0.02 -0.25
C HIS A 64 -7.91 -1.50 0.13
N ILE A 65 -8.24 -1.87 1.38
CA ILE A 65 -8.29 -3.27 1.82
C ILE A 65 -9.44 -4.02 1.14
N LEU A 66 -10.63 -3.39 1.05
CA LEU A 66 -11.81 -4.02 0.47
C LEU A 66 -11.70 -4.22 -1.04
N PHE A 67 -11.24 -3.20 -1.76
CA PHE A 67 -11.19 -3.22 -3.22
C PHE A 67 -9.84 -3.65 -3.78
N LEU A 68 -8.87 -3.95 -2.93
CA LEU A 68 -7.51 -4.34 -3.29
C LEU A 68 -6.94 -3.47 -4.44
N THR A 69 -7.30 -2.18 -4.46
CA THR A 69 -7.05 -1.27 -5.60
C THR A 69 -5.56 -1.06 -5.89
N PHE A 70 -4.69 -1.49 -4.98
CA PHE A 70 -3.24 -1.52 -5.18
C PHE A 70 -2.77 -2.64 -6.10
N ILE A 71 -3.55 -3.72 -6.24
CA ILE A 71 -3.26 -4.80 -7.17
C ILE A 71 -4.09 -4.54 -8.42
N THR A 72 -3.49 -3.84 -9.39
CA THR A 72 -4.00 -3.80 -10.76
C THR A 72 -3.84 -5.20 -11.38
N TYR A 73 -4.76 -6.10 -11.07
CA TYR A 73 -4.85 -7.42 -11.70
C TYR A 73 -5.84 -7.30 -12.87
N PRO A 74 -5.49 -7.65 -14.13
CA PRO A 74 -4.28 -8.30 -14.63
C PRO A 74 -3.16 -7.33 -15.10
N PRO A 75 -1.88 -7.76 -15.02
CA PRO A 75 -0.69 -6.92 -15.28
C PRO A 75 -0.52 -6.45 -16.74
N ASN A 76 -1.32 -6.97 -17.68
CA ASN A 76 -1.27 -6.63 -19.10
C ASN A 76 -2.67 -6.27 -19.64
N LEU A 77 -3.48 -5.55 -18.85
CA LEU A 77 -4.79 -5.08 -19.31
C LEU A 77 -4.62 -3.91 -20.28
N ASP A 78 -4.63 -4.21 -21.58
CA ASP A 78 -4.68 -3.18 -22.62
C ASP A 78 -6.12 -2.63 -22.71
N LEU A 79 -6.42 -1.63 -21.86
CA LEU A 79 -7.70 -0.91 -21.85
C LEU A 79 -7.99 -0.20 -23.19
N LYS A 80 -6.99 -0.04 -24.07
CA LYS A 80 -7.20 0.51 -25.42
C LYS A 80 -7.83 -0.53 -26.35
N ARG A 81 -7.68 -1.83 -26.07
CA ARG A 81 -8.17 -2.93 -26.89
C ARG A 81 -9.02 -3.91 -26.08
N PRO A 82 -10.26 -3.52 -25.71
CA PRO A 82 -11.16 -4.36 -24.90
C PRO A 82 -11.46 -5.72 -25.56
N GLU A 83 -11.43 -5.79 -26.89
CA GLU A 83 -11.54 -7.04 -27.69
C GLU A 83 -10.53 -8.12 -27.28
N LYS A 84 -9.30 -7.74 -26.89
CA LYS A 84 -8.26 -8.68 -26.44
C LYS A 84 -8.41 -9.11 -24.98
N SER A 85 -9.21 -8.36 -24.23
CA SER A 85 -9.48 -8.61 -22.81
C SER A 85 -10.70 -9.51 -22.58
N GLY A 86 -11.25 -10.10 -23.67
CA GLY A 86 -12.38 -11.03 -23.61
C GLY A 86 -13.76 -10.37 -23.66
N LEU A 87 -13.85 -9.05 -23.90
CA LEU A 87 -15.14 -8.37 -24.05
C LEU A 87 -15.66 -8.57 -25.49
N TYR A 88 -16.81 -9.24 -25.60
CA TYR A 88 -17.48 -9.48 -26.88
C TYR A 88 -17.98 -8.16 -27.51
N ALA A 89 -17.69 -7.96 -28.79
CA ALA A 89 -18.19 -6.86 -29.62
C ALA A 89 -18.10 -5.45 -28.99
N THR A 90 -17.02 -5.19 -28.24
CA THR A 90 -16.79 -3.91 -27.57
C THR A 90 -15.70 -3.11 -28.27
N ARG A 91 -15.97 -1.85 -28.57
CA ARG A 91 -15.00 -0.90 -29.16
C ARG A 91 -14.68 0.23 -28.20
N ASN A 92 -13.43 0.70 -28.21
CA ASN A 92 -13.03 1.89 -27.47
C ASN A 92 -13.09 3.11 -28.40
N PHE A 93 -13.71 4.20 -27.95
CA PHE A 93 -13.66 5.49 -28.62
C PHE A 93 -13.24 6.59 -27.66
N TYR A 94 -12.51 7.57 -28.18
CA TYR A 94 -12.03 8.72 -27.42
C TYR A 94 -12.84 9.96 -27.83
N ILE A 95 -13.42 10.64 -26.85
CA ILE A 95 -14.03 11.95 -27.02
C ILE A 95 -13.04 12.96 -26.47
N ASN A 96 -12.57 13.85 -27.36
CA ASN A 96 -11.73 14.97 -26.97
C ASN A 96 -12.68 16.16 -26.78
N TYR A 97 -12.82 16.60 -25.54
CA TYR A 97 -13.56 17.80 -25.21
C TYR A 97 -12.56 18.85 -24.72
N ARG A 98 -12.56 20.01 -25.37
CA ARG A 98 -11.78 21.16 -24.93
C ARG A 98 -12.71 22.08 -24.16
N ASP A 99 -12.49 22.18 -22.86
CA ASP A 99 -13.21 23.16 -22.07
C ASP A 99 -12.73 24.56 -22.46
N GLN A 100 -13.68 25.42 -22.82
CA GLN A 100 -13.38 26.77 -23.28
C GLN A 100 -13.07 27.70 -22.11
N GLU A 101 -13.49 27.37 -20.89
CA GLU A 101 -13.32 28.23 -19.72
C GLU A 101 -11.99 28.00 -19.01
N GLU A 102 -11.53 26.75 -18.94
CA GLU A 102 -10.30 26.39 -18.21
C GLU A 102 -9.10 26.10 -19.14
N GLU A 103 -9.28 26.13 -20.47
CA GLU A 103 -8.26 25.72 -21.47
C GLU A 103 -7.69 24.32 -21.22
N ILE A 104 -8.46 23.42 -20.61
CA ILE A 104 -8.05 22.04 -20.33
C ILE A 104 -8.59 21.11 -21.43
N ASP A 105 -7.68 20.37 -22.06
CA ASP A 105 -8.03 19.29 -22.98
C ASP A 105 -8.36 18.02 -22.19
N VAL A 106 -9.64 17.65 -22.16
CA VAL A 106 -10.12 16.45 -21.48
C VAL A 106 -10.33 15.34 -22.50
N ASN A 107 -9.53 14.27 -22.38
CA ASN A 107 -9.66 13.06 -23.20
C ASN A 107 -10.47 12.00 -22.44
N ILE A 108 -11.71 11.76 -22.86
CA ILE A 108 -12.60 10.78 -22.24
C ILE A 108 -12.57 9.50 -23.08
N ALA A 109 -12.12 8.40 -22.48
CA ALA A 109 -12.18 7.07 -23.09
C ALA A 109 -13.53 6.42 -22.75
N VAL A 110 -14.26 5.98 -23.77
CA VAL A 110 -15.56 5.32 -23.60
C VAL A 110 -15.55 3.97 -24.30
N TRP A 111 -16.06 2.97 -23.61
CA TRP A 111 -16.28 1.66 -24.19
C TRP A 111 -17.73 1.52 -24.64
N HIS A 112 -17.90 1.12 -25.88
CA HIS A 112 -19.21 0.89 -26.47
C HIS A 112 -19.37 -0.58 -26.81
N VAL A 113 -20.29 -1.21 -26.08
CA VAL A 113 -20.70 -2.60 -26.30
C VAL A 113 -21.86 -2.58 -27.29
N LEU A 114 -21.71 -3.22 -28.45
CA LEU A 114 -22.80 -3.28 -29.42
C LEU A 114 -23.86 -4.30 -29.00
N PRO A 115 -25.16 -3.99 -29.16
CA PRO A 115 -26.23 -4.97 -29.01
C PRO A 115 -26.05 -6.17 -29.95
N ASN A 116 -26.34 -7.38 -29.46
CA ASN A 116 -26.15 -8.64 -30.19
C ASN A 116 -26.80 -8.66 -31.58
N ASP A 117 -27.96 -8.01 -31.75
CA ASP A 117 -28.66 -7.97 -33.04
C ASP A 117 -27.87 -7.21 -34.11
N LEU A 118 -27.18 -6.13 -33.73
CA LEU A 118 -26.32 -5.36 -34.64
C LEU A 118 -25.02 -6.12 -34.93
N VAL A 119 -24.47 -6.78 -33.93
CA VAL A 119 -23.26 -7.61 -34.10
C VAL A 119 -23.52 -8.73 -35.10
N ARG A 120 -24.66 -9.43 -35.01
CA ARG A 120 -25.03 -10.49 -35.97
C ARG A 120 -25.22 -9.96 -37.39
N ARG A 121 -25.78 -8.76 -37.56
CA ARG A 121 -25.98 -8.14 -38.88
C ARG A 121 -24.65 -7.73 -39.54
N TYR A 122 -23.70 -7.25 -38.74
CA TYR A 122 -22.43 -6.70 -39.22
C TYR A 122 -21.22 -7.57 -38.84
N ALA A 123 -21.41 -8.86 -38.54
CA ALA A 123 -20.36 -9.74 -38.04
C ALA A 123 -19.13 -9.82 -38.98
N LYS A 124 -19.38 -9.84 -40.29
CA LYS A 124 -18.33 -9.86 -41.32
C LYS A 124 -17.49 -8.58 -41.34
N GLU A 125 -18.13 -7.43 -41.18
CA GLU A 125 -17.48 -6.11 -41.19
C GLU A 125 -16.74 -5.84 -39.88
N LEU A 126 -17.25 -6.36 -38.77
CA LEU A 126 -16.65 -6.23 -37.45
C LEU A 126 -15.48 -7.21 -37.22
N HIS A 127 -15.27 -8.16 -38.14
CA HIS A 127 -14.25 -9.23 -38.02
C HIS A 127 -14.34 -9.98 -36.67
N VAL A 128 -15.57 -10.12 -36.16
CA VAL A 128 -15.85 -10.86 -34.92
C VAL A 128 -16.27 -12.26 -35.31
N ASP A 129 -15.59 -13.27 -34.76
CA ASP A 129 -15.96 -14.66 -34.97
C ASP A 129 -17.39 -14.90 -34.47
N GLU A 130 -18.19 -15.57 -35.30
CA GLU A 130 -19.62 -15.83 -35.07
C GLU A 130 -19.82 -16.96 -34.04
N VAL A 131 -19.12 -16.91 -32.90
CA VAL A 131 -19.18 -17.91 -31.82
C VAL A 131 -18.95 -17.15 -30.51
N SER A 132 -19.92 -17.01 -29.61
CA SER A 132 -20.52 -18.12 -28.88
C SER A 132 -21.89 -17.73 -28.33
N LYS A 133 -22.84 -18.65 -28.53
CA LYS A 133 -24.04 -18.78 -27.70
C LYS A 133 -23.64 -18.70 -26.22
N PHE A 134 -24.07 -17.67 -25.51
CA PHE A 134 -24.31 -17.79 -24.08
C PHE A 134 -25.73 -17.32 -23.82
N VAL A 135 -26.52 -18.34 -23.46
CA VAL A 135 -27.78 -18.28 -22.74
C VAL A 135 -27.60 -17.46 -21.47
#